data_AF-A0A419WJN8-F1
#
_entry.id   AF-A0A419WJN8-F1
#
_cell.length_a   1.000
_cell.length_b   1.000
_cell.length_c   1.000
_cell.angle_alpha   90.00
_cell.angle_beta   90.00
_cell.angle_gamma   90.00
#
_symmetry.space_group_name_H-M   'P 1'
#
loop_
_entity.id
_entity.type
_entity.pdbx_description
1 polymer ?
#
loop_
_entity_poly.entity_id
_entity_poly.type
_entity_poly.pdbx_seq_one_letter_code
_entity_poly.pdbx_strand_id
1 'polypeptide(L)'
;MTNLDHGKFSRVTTIFHSLLALTVFFLFFTGYSIAFNAELWWLVELMGGNEWVLTIHRAAGFALMVLTVFWVLYMLLRPSSRSNLRDVLPDLKNDTAAFVQDVKFALGYAEERHPHAKQFAGYKADEVPLLSYVGKGVIAIFAVELVLLMISGLLIWQKTWLIDFYNTQSVAMGFVAFHGLLGIIMFMGVMFHTFEHACHPAFYPVEMKAFLPKEETPNFHGDPDDYDTTGIENLRLKPTWKWATNLFGAMVIIGIAGVLAGSMTYGGYPIPETLAFNEGNIFRTIAINIGVLVLFIGLALSMYGNILRVRYQRQREAQGDQTAESQQEGTDADADVIAADGGETQ
;
A
#
# COMPACT_ATOMS: atom_id res chain seq x y z
N MET A 1 -13.37 -17.18 8.79
CA MET A 1 -13.37 -15.70 8.85
C MET A 1 -11.92 -15.26 8.88
N THR A 2 -11.53 -14.25 8.10
CA THR A 2 -10.16 -13.71 8.12
C THR A 2 -9.99 -12.83 9.35
N ASN A 3 -8.85 -12.98 10.02
CA ASN A 3 -8.46 -12.34 11.27
C ASN A 3 -8.31 -10.81 11.11
N LEU A 4 -9.46 -10.15 11.01
CA LEU A 4 -9.58 -8.70 11.04
C LEU A 4 -9.44 -8.19 12.47
N ASP A 5 -9.22 -9.04 13.47
CA ASP A 5 -9.53 -8.79 14.89
C ASP A 5 -8.82 -7.59 15.52
N HIS A 6 -7.85 -6.99 14.83
CA HIS A 6 -7.17 -5.77 15.26
C HIS A 6 -7.03 -4.79 14.10
N GLY A 7 -7.94 -3.83 14.01
CA GLY A 7 -7.79 -2.69 13.11
C GLY A 7 -6.61 -1.81 13.55
N LYS A 8 -5.75 -1.44 12.61
CA LYS A 8 -4.50 -0.70 12.91
C LYS A 8 -4.59 0.78 12.61
N PHE A 9 -5.35 1.15 11.58
CA PHE A 9 -5.27 2.47 10.97
C PHE A 9 -6.51 3.31 11.25
N SER A 10 -6.32 4.62 11.37
CA SER A 10 -7.45 5.56 11.48
C SER A 10 -8.14 5.76 10.13
N ARG A 11 -9.38 6.29 10.12
CA ARG A 11 -10.09 6.64 8.88
C ARG A 11 -9.30 7.59 7.99
N VAL A 12 -8.62 8.57 8.58
CA VAL A 12 -7.76 9.50 7.83
C VAL A 12 -6.60 8.75 7.18
N THR A 13 -5.98 7.80 7.90
CA THR A 13 -4.87 6.98 7.39
C THR A 13 -5.30 6.11 6.22
N THR A 14 -6.46 5.44 6.28
CA THR A 14 -6.91 4.54 5.19
C THR A 14 -7.31 5.32 3.94
N ILE A 15 -7.93 6.50 4.10
CA ILE A 15 -8.24 7.40 2.99
C ILE A 15 -6.95 7.95 2.37
N PHE A 16 -6.04 8.45 3.22
CA PHE A 16 -4.74 8.95 2.78
C PHE A 16 -3.97 7.88 1.99
N HIS A 17 -3.90 6.65 2.50
CA HIS A 17 -3.26 5.53 1.83
C HIS A 17 -3.88 5.27 0.45
N SER A 18 -5.21 5.29 0.34
CA SER A 18 -5.90 5.06 -0.94
C SER A 18 -5.61 6.16 -1.96
N LEU A 19 -5.60 7.43 -1.53
CA LEU A 19 -5.24 8.58 -2.39
C LEU A 19 -3.77 8.55 -2.79
N LEU A 20 -2.89 8.19 -1.85
CA LEU A 20 -1.46 8.04 -2.07
C LEU A 20 -1.20 6.94 -3.10
N ALA A 21 -1.77 5.76 -2.88
CA ALA A 21 -1.65 4.63 -3.81
C ALA A 21 -2.12 5.00 -5.21
N LEU A 22 -3.29 5.64 -5.34
CA LEU A 22 -3.80 6.09 -6.64
C LEU A 22 -2.81 7.03 -7.34
N THR A 23 -2.31 8.02 -6.62
CA THR A 23 -1.36 9.02 -7.15
C THR A 23 -0.05 8.37 -7.58
N VAL A 24 0.47 7.46 -6.76
CA VAL A 24 1.69 6.69 -7.02
C VAL A 24 1.52 5.79 -8.25
N PHE A 25 0.38 5.11 -8.42
CA PHE A 25 0.12 4.32 -9.64
C PHE A 25 0.12 5.19 -10.91
N PHE A 26 -0.52 6.37 -10.89
CA PHE A 26 -0.47 7.29 -12.03
C PHE A 26 0.95 7.76 -12.34
N LEU A 27 1.73 8.09 -11.30
CA LEU A 27 3.14 8.47 -11.45
C LEU A 27 3.97 7.35 -12.07
N PHE A 28 3.74 6.10 -11.69
CA PHE A 28 4.44 4.98 -12.29
C PHE A 28 4.03 4.74 -13.74
N PHE A 29 2.72 4.68 -14.04
CA PHE A 29 2.28 4.47 -15.42
C PHE A 29 2.82 5.55 -16.36
N THR A 30 2.79 6.81 -15.93
CA THR A 30 3.31 7.92 -16.74
C THR A 30 4.84 7.97 -16.77
N GLY A 31 5.51 7.83 -15.62
CA GLY A 31 6.97 7.87 -15.52
C GLY A 31 7.65 6.75 -16.30
N TYR A 32 7.06 5.54 -16.27
CA TYR A 32 7.57 4.41 -17.02
C TYR A 32 7.32 4.54 -18.51
N SER A 33 6.18 5.10 -18.90
CA SER A 33 5.89 5.43 -20.30
C SER A 33 6.89 6.44 -20.87
N ILE A 34 7.42 7.35 -20.03
CA ILE A 34 8.50 8.26 -20.40
C ILE A 34 9.83 7.51 -20.50
N ALA A 35 10.18 6.70 -19.49
CA ALA A 35 11.48 6.03 -19.42
C ALA A 35 11.64 4.90 -20.45
N PHE A 36 10.58 4.13 -20.70
CA PHE A 36 10.56 2.93 -21.55
C PHE A 36 9.57 3.10 -22.70
N ASN A 37 9.60 4.27 -23.33
CA ASN A 37 8.65 4.69 -24.36
C ASN A 37 8.52 3.70 -25.52
N ALA A 38 9.64 3.09 -25.94
CA ALA A 38 9.65 2.11 -27.01
C ALA A 38 8.94 0.80 -26.60
N GLU A 39 9.18 0.32 -25.37
CA GLU A 39 8.57 -0.91 -24.85
C GLU A 39 7.12 -0.72 -24.40
N LEU A 40 6.74 0.50 -24.03
CA LEU A 40 5.42 0.90 -23.52
C LEU A 40 4.68 1.85 -24.46
N TRP A 41 4.97 1.79 -25.76
CA TRP A 41 4.38 2.68 -26.78
C TRP A 41 2.85 2.70 -26.73
N TRP A 42 2.22 1.55 -26.46
CA TRP A 42 0.77 1.43 -26.38
C TRP A 42 0.18 2.22 -25.21
N LEU A 43 0.90 2.31 -24.10
CA LEU A 43 0.47 3.05 -22.91
C LEU A 43 0.59 4.56 -23.16
N VAL A 44 1.65 4.96 -23.85
CA VAL A 44 1.86 6.34 -24.32
C VAL A 44 0.73 6.77 -25.25
N GLU A 45 0.39 5.94 -26.24
CA GLU A 45 -0.68 6.21 -27.20
C GLU A 45 -2.05 6.28 -26.51
N LEU A 46 -2.34 5.35 -25.60
CA LEU A 46 -3.57 5.34 -24.80
C LEU A 46 -3.74 6.62 -23.96
N MET A 47 -2.64 7.19 -23.48
CA MET A 47 -2.64 8.45 -22.73
C MET A 47 -2.67 9.71 -23.63
N GLY A 48 -2.69 9.57 -24.96
CA GLY A 48 -2.73 10.69 -25.90
C GLY A 48 -1.37 11.17 -26.40
N GLY A 49 -0.30 10.40 -26.20
CA GLY A 49 1.06 10.74 -26.62
C GLY A 49 1.92 11.37 -25.52
N ASN A 50 3.20 11.61 -25.83
CA ASN A 50 4.21 12.04 -24.84
C ASN A 50 3.86 13.35 -24.13
N GLU A 51 3.25 14.31 -24.82
CA GLU A 51 2.83 15.57 -24.21
C GLU A 51 1.83 15.35 -23.06
N TRP A 52 0.83 14.50 -23.29
CA TRP A 52 -0.16 14.17 -22.28
C TRP A 52 0.42 13.32 -21.16
N VAL A 53 1.27 12.34 -21.47
CA VAL A 53 1.99 11.54 -20.46
C VAL A 53 2.78 12.46 -19.52
N LEU A 54 3.57 13.40 -20.05
CA LEU A 54 4.34 14.36 -19.26
C LEU A 54 3.43 15.29 -18.44
N THR A 55 2.31 15.72 -19.01
CA THR A 55 1.35 16.60 -18.33
C THR A 55 0.70 15.87 -17.15
N ILE A 56 0.23 14.65 -17.34
CA ILE A 56 -0.37 13.82 -16.29
C ILE A 56 0.68 13.50 -15.22
N HIS A 57 1.92 13.16 -15.61
CA HIS A 57 3.00 12.89 -14.66
C HIS A 57 3.26 14.08 -13.73
N ARG A 58 3.36 15.29 -14.29
CA ARG A 58 3.56 16.53 -13.53
C ARG A 58 2.37 16.84 -12.61
N ALA A 59 1.14 16.66 -13.11
CA ALA A 59 -0.07 16.87 -12.30
C ALA A 59 -0.16 15.88 -11.13
N ALA A 60 0.12 14.59 -11.37
CA ALA A 60 0.17 13.57 -10.33
C ALA A 60 1.32 13.82 -9.34
N GLY A 61 2.48 14.28 -9.81
CA GLY A 61 3.61 14.67 -8.97
C GLY A 61 3.27 15.84 -8.05
N PHE A 62 2.57 16.85 -8.57
CA PHE A 62 2.07 17.96 -7.77
C PHE A 62 1.03 17.50 -6.73
N ALA A 63 0.08 16.65 -7.12
CA ALA A 63 -0.88 16.07 -6.19
C ALA A 63 -0.18 15.28 -5.07
N LEU A 64 0.86 14.50 -5.40
CA LEU A 64 1.66 13.76 -4.43
C LEU A 64 2.34 14.71 -3.43
N MET A 65 2.94 15.80 -3.91
CA MET A 65 3.57 16.80 -3.04
C MET A 65 2.57 17.41 -2.06
N VAL A 66 1.39 17.83 -2.54
CA VAL A 66 0.33 18.38 -1.68
C VAL A 66 -0.13 17.35 -0.65
N LEU A 67 -0.35 16.10 -1.08
CA LEU A 67 -0.79 15.01 -0.22
C LEU A 67 0.26 14.69 0.86
N THR A 68 1.55 14.66 0.51
CA THR A 68 2.63 14.44 1.47
C THR A 68 2.79 15.60 2.44
N VAL A 69 2.71 16.85 1.99
CA VAL A 69 2.72 18.02 2.89
C VAL A 69 1.56 17.95 3.88
N PHE A 70 0.35 17.66 3.40
CA PHE A 70 -0.81 17.43 4.28
C PHE A 70 -0.51 16.35 5.32
N TRP A 71 0.05 15.22 4.93
CA TRP A 71 0.35 14.11 5.84
C TRP A 71 1.39 14.46 6.89
N VAL A 72 2.49 15.11 6.48
CA VAL A 72 3.53 15.56 7.39
C VAL A 72 2.95 16.54 8.41
N LEU A 73 2.15 17.52 7.97
CA LEU A 73 1.47 18.45 8.87
C LEU A 73 0.49 17.73 9.80
N TYR A 74 -0.29 16.77 9.29
CA TYR A 74 -1.22 15.97 10.08
C TYR A 74 -0.49 15.20 11.20
N MET A 75 0.62 14.53 10.87
CA MET A 75 1.44 13.79 11.86
C MET A 75 2.11 14.74 12.87
N LEU A 76 2.59 15.89 12.42
CA LEU A 76 3.25 16.86 13.31
C LEU A 76 2.25 17.55 14.24
N LEU A 77 1.03 17.83 13.81
CA LEU A 77 0.05 18.57 14.62
C LEU A 77 -0.74 17.67 15.59
N ARG A 78 -0.86 16.36 15.31
CA ARG A 78 -1.65 15.45 16.15
C ARG A 78 -0.84 14.93 17.36
N PRO A 79 -1.29 15.18 18.61
CA PRO A 79 -0.57 14.74 19.82
C PRO A 79 -0.33 13.23 19.89
N SER A 80 -1.33 12.42 19.52
CA SER A 80 -1.24 10.96 19.51
C SER A 80 -0.28 10.40 18.47
N SER A 81 0.11 11.19 17.47
CA SER A 81 1.08 10.76 16.47
C SER A 81 2.52 10.93 16.96
N ARG A 82 2.79 11.95 17.77
CA ARG A 82 4.15 12.26 18.26
C ARG A 82 4.67 11.21 19.24
N SER A 83 3.79 10.63 20.05
CA SER A 83 4.15 9.52 20.97
C SER A 83 4.59 8.26 20.23
N ASN A 84 4.04 8.01 19.03
CA ASN A 84 4.29 6.79 18.26
C ASN A 84 5.49 6.91 17.30
N LEU A 85 6.08 8.10 17.14
CA LEU A 85 7.24 8.31 16.25
C LEU A 85 8.45 7.46 16.67
N ARG A 86 8.62 7.26 17.99
CA ARG A 86 9.71 6.43 18.51
C ARG A 86 9.58 4.96 18.09
N ASP A 87 8.36 4.47 17.94
CA ASP A 87 8.08 3.08 17.57
C ASP A 87 8.35 2.82 16.08
N VAL A 88 8.31 3.86 15.25
CA VAL A 88 8.63 3.79 13.82
C VAL A 88 10.15 3.77 13.59
N LEU A 89 10.94 4.32 14.52
CA LEU A 89 12.39 4.34 14.39
C LEU A 89 12.98 2.92 14.52
N PRO A 90 14.06 2.62 13.76
CA PRO A 90 14.77 1.35 13.89
C PRO A 90 15.32 1.17 15.31
N ASP A 91 14.98 0.05 15.94
CA ASP A 91 15.64 -0.44 17.14
C ASP A 91 16.71 -1.43 16.68
N LEU A 92 17.92 -0.92 16.46
CA LEU A 92 19.02 -1.72 15.89
C LEU A 92 19.26 -3.03 16.63
N LYS A 93 19.01 -3.10 17.95
CA LYS A 93 19.21 -4.32 18.72
C LYS A 93 18.11 -5.34 18.43
N ASN A 94 16.85 -4.94 18.61
CA ASN A 94 15.70 -5.84 18.47
C ASN A 94 15.40 -6.18 17.00
N ASP A 95 15.56 -5.21 16.10
CA ASP A 95 15.31 -5.39 14.68
C ASP A 95 16.38 -6.28 14.03
N THR A 96 17.65 -6.17 14.45
CA THR A 96 18.72 -7.10 13.98
C THR A 96 18.52 -8.51 14.51
N ALA A 97 18.15 -8.66 15.79
CA ALA A 97 17.83 -9.96 16.36
C ALA A 97 16.64 -10.60 15.62
N ALA A 98 15.62 -9.80 15.30
CA ALA A 98 14.46 -10.23 14.53
C ALA A 98 14.85 -10.72 13.13
N PHE A 99 15.66 -9.94 12.41
CA PHE A 99 16.18 -10.31 11.09
C PHE A 99 16.94 -11.64 11.13
N VAL A 100 17.88 -11.80 12.06
CA VAL A 100 18.69 -13.03 12.18
C VAL A 100 17.81 -14.25 12.46
N GLN A 101 16.83 -14.12 13.36
CA GLN A 101 15.89 -15.21 13.65
C GLN A 101 14.98 -15.51 12.46
N ASP A 102 14.54 -14.49 11.71
CA ASP A 102 13.75 -14.67 10.49
C ASP A 102 14.50 -15.49 9.44
N VAL A 103 15.78 -15.19 9.24
CA VAL A 103 16.64 -15.97 8.33
C VAL A 103 16.77 -17.40 8.83
N LYS A 104 17.01 -17.62 10.13
CA LYS A 104 17.06 -18.97 10.71
C LYS A 104 15.75 -19.72 10.51
N PHE A 105 14.61 -19.06 10.74
CA PHE A 105 13.29 -19.63 10.56
C PHE A 105 13.04 -19.99 9.08
N ALA A 106 13.37 -19.10 8.14
CA ALA A 106 13.23 -19.34 6.71
C ALA A 106 14.10 -20.51 6.21
N LEU A 107 15.27 -20.73 6.85
CA LEU A 107 16.17 -21.85 6.57
C LEU A 107 15.81 -23.14 7.35
N GLY A 108 14.76 -23.12 8.18
CA GLY A 108 14.33 -24.26 9.00
C GLY A 108 15.19 -24.51 10.24
N TYR A 109 16.06 -23.56 10.62
CA TYR A 109 16.91 -23.63 11.82
C TYR A 109 16.27 -23.02 13.08
N ALA A 110 15.03 -22.54 12.99
CA ALA A 110 14.24 -22.08 14.13
C ALA A 110 12.78 -22.50 13.96
N GLU A 111 12.14 -22.88 15.05
CA GLU A 111 10.72 -23.31 15.06
C GLU A 111 9.76 -22.12 15.02
N GLU A 112 10.21 -20.94 15.45
CA GLU A 112 9.39 -19.73 15.50
C GLU A 112 10.13 -18.48 15.01
N ARG A 113 9.35 -17.51 14.49
CA ARG A 113 9.82 -16.17 14.15
C ARG A 113 9.93 -15.28 15.39
N HIS A 114 10.85 -14.31 15.36
CA HIS A 114 10.99 -13.32 16.45
C HIS A 114 9.73 -12.46 16.58
N PRO A 115 9.32 -12.01 17.79
CA PRO A 115 8.17 -11.13 17.97
C PRO A 115 8.21 -9.85 17.11
N HIS A 116 9.37 -9.19 17.01
CA HIS A 116 9.56 -8.02 16.12
C HIS A 116 9.61 -8.34 14.61
N ALA A 117 9.58 -9.61 14.22
CA ALA A 117 9.38 -10.04 12.84
C ALA A 117 7.91 -10.37 12.53
N LYS A 118 7.08 -10.54 13.56
CA LYS A 118 5.65 -10.80 13.42
C LYS A 118 4.94 -9.46 13.16
N GLN A 119 4.41 -9.28 11.95
CA GLN A 119 3.61 -8.10 11.61
C GLN A 119 2.12 -8.28 11.97
N PHE A 120 1.70 -9.53 12.23
CA PHE A 120 0.28 -9.90 12.35
C PHE A 120 -0.02 -10.97 13.40
N ALA A 121 0.98 -11.49 14.11
CA ALA A 121 0.85 -12.66 14.98
C ALA A 121 1.39 -12.37 16.39
N GLY A 122 0.51 -12.13 17.34
CA GLY A 122 0.81 -12.15 18.78
C GLY A 122 -0.50 -12.24 19.54
N TYR A 123 -0.43 -12.60 20.82
CA TYR A 123 -1.59 -13.10 21.56
C TYR A 123 -2.58 -11.98 21.90
N LYS A 124 -2.10 -10.73 22.02
CA LYS A 124 -2.93 -9.53 22.13
C LYS A 124 -2.45 -8.44 21.16
N ALA A 125 -3.35 -7.51 20.80
CA ALA A 125 -3.03 -6.35 19.96
C ALA A 125 -1.88 -5.49 20.51
N ASP A 126 -1.64 -5.59 21.81
CA ASP A 126 -0.66 -4.80 22.56
C ASP A 126 0.72 -5.49 22.65
N GLU A 127 0.80 -6.78 22.31
CA GLU A 127 2.04 -7.59 22.40
C GLU A 127 2.81 -7.66 21.08
N VAL A 128 2.14 -7.44 19.95
CA VAL A 128 2.79 -7.37 18.64
C VAL A 128 3.22 -5.93 18.42
N PRO A 129 4.52 -5.69 18.14
CA PRO A 129 4.95 -4.37 17.72
C PRO A 129 4.08 -3.89 16.55
N LEU A 130 3.57 -2.66 16.66
CA LEU A 130 2.73 -2.03 15.62
C LEU A 130 3.34 -2.17 14.22
N LEU A 131 4.68 -2.14 14.16
CA LEU A 131 5.50 -2.30 12.97
C LEU A 131 6.58 -3.37 13.17
N SER A 132 6.67 -4.32 12.22
CA SER A 132 7.80 -5.25 12.10
C SER A 132 9.05 -4.52 11.61
N TYR A 133 10.24 -5.12 11.79
CA TYR A 133 11.48 -4.53 11.24
C TYR A 133 11.40 -4.31 9.71
N VAL A 134 10.73 -5.22 8.98
CA VAL A 134 10.46 -5.09 7.55
C VAL A 134 9.58 -3.87 7.29
N GLY A 135 8.47 -3.74 8.03
CA GLY A 135 7.57 -2.59 7.93
C GLY A 135 8.26 -1.27 8.21
N LYS A 136 9.15 -1.21 9.21
CA LYS A 136 9.97 0.00 9.52
C LYS A 136 10.91 0.33 8.36
N GLY A 137 11.57 -0.69 7.81
CA GLY A 137 12.43 -0.55 6.64
C GLY A 137 11.67 0.00 5.44
N VAL A 138 10.49 -0.57 5.12
CA VAL A 138 9.62 -0.10 4.03
C VAL A 138 9.21 1.35 4.24
N ILE A 139 8.76 1.74 5.44
CA ILE A 139 8.42 3.15 5.73
C ILE A 139 9.63 4.07 5.53
N ALA A 140 10.80 3.70 6.05
CA ALA A 140 12.01 4.52 5.96
C ALA A 140 12.46 4.71 4.49
N ILE A 141 12.50 3.61 3.73
CA ILE A 141 12.86 3.62 2.31
C ILE A 141 11.87 4.47 1.53
N PHE A 142 10.56 4.22 1.67
CA PHE A 142 9.53 4.99 0.97
C PHE A 142 9.58 6.47 1.35
N ALA A 143 9.78 6.81 2.63
CA ALA A 143 9.85 8.19 3.07
C ALA A 143 11.05 8.93 2.44
N VAL A 144 12.24 8.34 2.49
CA VAL A 144 13.46 8.94 1.92
C VAL A 144 13.34 9.05 0.41
N GLU A 145 12.97 7.96 -0.27
CA GLU A 145 12.86 7.93 -1.73
C GLU A 145 11.79 8.89 -2.24
N LEU A 146 10.65 8.99 -1.56
CA LEU A 146 9.58 9.91 -1.96
C LEU A 146 10.03 11.37 -1.81
N VAL A 147 10.77 11.71 -0.75
CA VAL A 147 11.37 13.04 -0.59
C VAL A 147 12.36 13.33 -1.71
N LEU A 148 13.27 12.39 -2.00
CA LEU A 148 14.26 12.56 -3.06
C LEU A 148 13.61 12.66 -4.44
N LEU A 149 12.55 11.90 -4.72
CA LEU A 149 11.76 11.97 -5.95
C LEU A 149 11.04 13.32 -6.08
N MET A 150 10.42 13.83 -5.02
CA MET A 150 9.77 15.15 -5.06
C MET A 150 10.79 16.26 -5.33
N ILE A 151 11.94 16.26 -4.64
CA ILE A 151 12.99 17.26 -4.82
C ILE A 151 13.57 17.17 -6.24
N SER A 152 13.99 15.98 -6.68
CA SER A 152 14.54 15.79 -8.02
C SER A 152 13.51 16.08 -9.12
N GLY A 153 12.23 15.76 -8.90
CA GLY A 153 11.13 16.07 -9.82
C GLY A 153 10.93 17.57 -10.00
N LEU A 154 10.97 18.35 -8.91
CA LEU A 154 10.95 19.81 -8.96
C LEU A 154 12.19 20.38 -9.70
N LEU A 155 13.36 19.79 -9.46
CA LEU A 155 14.62 20.17 -10.09
C LEU A 155 14.75 19.75 -11.57
N ILE A 156 13.88 18.90 -12.10
CA ILE A 156 13.85 18.64 -13.56
C ILE A 156 12.65 19.31 -14.22
N TRP A 157 11.76 19.90 -13.43
CA TRP A 157 10.62 20.62 -13.97
C TRP A 157 11.07 21.97 -14.51
N GLN A 158 11.29 22.00 -15.83
CA GLN A 158 11.76 23.16 -16.61
C GLN A 158 11.01 24.48 -16.36
N LYS A 159 9.76 24.42 -15.88
CA LYS A 159 8.94 25.62 -15.59
C LYS A 159 9.15 26.19 -14.19
N THR A 160 10.05 25.61 -13.40
CA THR A 160 10.43 26.17 -12.10
C THR A 160 11.55 27.20 -12.29
N TRP A 161 11.54 28.25 -11.46
CA TRP A 161 12.60 29.26 -11.39
C TRP A 161 13.96 28.66 -10.99
N LEU A 162 13.99 27.39 -10.55
CA LEU A 162 15.18 26.70 -10.11
C LEU A 162 16.14 26.38 -11.27
N ILE A 163 15.64 26.21 -12.50
CA ILE A 163 16.48 25.81 -13.64
C ILE A 163 17.56 26.84 -13.97
N ASP A 164 17.31 28.11 -13.67
CA ASP A 164 18.27 29.20 -13.84
C ASP A 164 19.50 29.05 -12.93
N PHE A 165 19.39 28.32 -11.82
CA PHE A 165 20.48 28.11 -10.86
C PHE A 165 21.47 27.01 -11.25
N TYR A 166 21.09 26.08 -12.13
CA TYR A 166 21.91 24.91 -12.50
C TYR A 166 21.95 24.63 -14.01
N ASN A 167 21.75 25.68 -14.83
CA ASN A 167 21.48 25.66 -16.27
C ASN A 167 22.61 25.12 -17.20
N THR A 168 23.40 24.16 -16.73
CA THR A 168 24.29 23.37 -17.56
C THR A 168 23.59 22.08 -17.98
N GLN A 169 23.75 21.70 -19.24
CA GLN A 169 23.16 20.47 -19.79
C GLN A 169 23.54 19.24 -18.94
N SER A 170 24.79 19.15 -18.47
CA SER A 170 25.27 18.03 -17.65
C SER A 170 24.52 17.88 -16.32
N VAL A 171 24.17 19.00 -15.65
CA VAL A 171 23.44 18.94 -14.37
C VAL A 171 21.98 18.53 -14.59
N ALA A 172 21.33 19.06 -15.64
CA ALA A 172 19.99 18.63 -16.03
C ALA A 172 19.94 17.13 -16.35
N MET A 173 20.92 16.63 -17.14
CA MET A 173 21.05 15.21 -17.44
C MET A 173 21.25 14.38 -16.16
N GLY A 174 22.10 14.85 -15.24
CA GLY A 174 22.33 14.20 -13.95
C GLY A 174 21.07 14.07 -13.11
N PHE A 175 20.27 15.13 -12.99
CA PHE A 175 19.02 15.08 -12.23
C PHE A 175 17.94 14.23 -12.89
N VAL A 176 17.84 14.22 -14.22
CA VAL A 176 16.89 13.34 -14.93
C VAL A 176 17.26 11.87 -14.73
N ALA A 177 18.55 11.52 -14.87
CA ALA A 177 19.04 10.17 -14.60
C ALA A 177 18.82 9.77 -13.14
N PHE A 178 19.08 10.67 -12.19
CA PHE A 178 18.87 10.43 -10.76
C PHE A 178 17.39 10.22 -10.43
N HIS A 179 16.49 11.07 -10.93
CA HIS A 179 15.05 10.93 -10.73
C HIS A 179 14.53 9.61 -11.35
N GLY A 180 14.97 9.29 -12.57
CA GLY A 180 14.62 8.03 -13.23
C GLY A 180 15.08 6.81 -12.44
N LEU A 181 16.32 6.81 -11.92
CA LEU A 181 16.86 5.73 -11.10
C LEU A 181 16.08 5.56 -9.79
N LEU A 182 15.77 6.67 -9.10
CA LEU A 182 14.93 6.62 -7.90
C LEU A 182 13.54 6.06 -8.21
N GLY A 183 12.97 6.41 -9.37
CA GLY A 183 11.70 5.87 -9.83
C GLY A 183 11.78 4.34 -10.02
N ILE A 184 12.88 3.84 -10.58
CA ILE A 184 13.10 2.40 -10.75
C ILE A 184 13.22 1.66 -9.42
N ILE A 185 13.96 2.22 -8.45
CA ILE A 185 14.10 1.61 -7.12
C ILE A 185 12.75 1.61 -6.39
N MET A 186 12.04 2.73 -6.38
CA MET A 186 10.71 2.82 -5.76
C MET A 186 9.71 1.86 -6.41
N PHE A 187 9.79 1.64 -7.72
CA PHE A 187 8.95 0.66 -8.41
C PHE A 187 9.16 -0.75 -7.87
N MET A 188 10.42 -1.15 -7.61
CA MET A 188 10.69 -2.43 -6.97
C MET A 188 9.99 -2.50 -5.61
N GLY A 189 10.12 -1.45 -4.80
CA GLY A 189 9.44 -1.33 -3.51
C GLY A 189 7.91 -1.47 -3.63
N VAL A 190 7.29 -0.80 -4.59
CA VAL A 190 5.83 -0.85 -4.82
C VAL A 190 5.38 -2.22 -5.32
N MET A 191 6.13 -2.86 -6.21
CA MET A 191 5.82 -4.22 -6.65
C MET A 191 5.90 -5.23 -5.49
N PHE A 192 6.94 -5.13 -4.66
CA PHE A 192 7.07 -5.99 -3.47
C PHE A 192 5.97 -5.72 -2.46
N HIS A 193 5.66 -4.45 -2.16
CA HIS A 193 4.57 -4.07 -1.28
C HIS A 193 3.22 -4.62 -1.78
N THR A 194 2.94 -4.45 -3.08
CA THR A 194 1.73 -4.99 -3.70
C THR A 194 1.66 -6.51 -3.58
N PHE A 195 2.78 -7.20 -3.86
CA PHE A 195 2.86 -8.65 -3.75
C PHE A 195 2.64 -9.14 -2.32
N GLU A 196 3.32 -8.54 -1.34
CA GLU A 196 3.22 -8.92 0.07
C GLU A 196 1.79 -8.85 0.56
N HIS A 197 1.10 -7.73 0.33
CA HIS A 197 -0.26 -7.53 0.82
C HIS A 197 -1.33 -8.26 -0.01
N ALA A 198 -1.10 -8.48 -1.31
CA ALA A 198 -2.01 -9.27 -2.15
C ALA A 198 -1.93 -10.77 -1.85
N CYS A 199 -0.70 -11.26 -1.63
CA CYS A 199 -0.41 -12.68 -1.47
C CYS A 199 -0.16 -13.10 -0.02
N HIS A 200 -0.49 -12.24 0.96
CA HIS A 200 -0.35 -12.63 2.36
C HIS A 200 -1.23 -13.86 2.66
N PRO A 201 -0.69 -14.96 3.20
CA PRO A 201 -1.42 -16.21 3.39
C PRO A 201 -2.68 -16.06 4.25
N ALA A 202 -2.65 -15.17 5.23
CA ALA A 202 -3.79 -14.89 6.11
C ALA A 202 -4.88 -14.00 5.49
N PHE A 203 -4.55 -13.19 4.48
CA PHE A 203 -5.41 -12.12 3.98
C PHE A 203 -5.68 -12.20 2.47
N TYR A 204 -5.15 -13.21 1.80
CA TYR A 204 -5.35 -13.40 0.36
C TYR A 204 -6.85 -13.43 -0.02
N PRO A 205 -7.29 -12.66 -1.03
CA PRO A 205 -6.46 -11.96 -2.03
C PRO A 205 -6.16 -10.48 -1.75
N VAL A 206 -6.68 -9.89 -0.67
CA VAL A 206 -6.42 -8.49 -0.33
C VAL A 206 -6.53 -8.26 1.18
N GLU A 207 -5.54 -7.58 1.75
CA GLU A 207 -5.56 -7.20 3.15
C GLU A 207 -6.49 -6.02 3.43
N MET A 208 -7.62 -6.30 4.09
CA MET A 208 -8.64 -5.29 4.38
C MET A 208 -8.21 -4.25 5.43
N LYS A 209 -7.15 -4.51 6.21
CA LYS A 209 -6.67 -3.60 7.26
C LYS A 209 -6.22 -2.24 6.73
N ALA A 210 -5.76 -2.18 5.47
CA ALA A 210 -5.39 -0.91 4.82
C ALA A 210 -6.60 -0.06 4.40
N PHE A 211 -7.79 -0.65 4.36
CA PHE A 211 -9.02 -0.01 3.86
C PHE A 211 -10.04 0.24 4.97
N LEU A 212 -10.12 -0.65 5.96
CA LEU A 212 -11.04 -0.53 7.10
C LEU A 212 -10.37 0.20 8.26
N PRO A 213 -10.96 1.29 8.78
CA PRO A 213 -10.44 1.96 9.95
C PRO A 213 -10.67 1.12 11.21
N LYS A 214 -9.82 1.33 12.22
CA LYS A 214 -9.82 0.60 13.50
C LYS A 214 -11.20 0.56 14.16
N GLU A 215 -11.90 1.69 14.19
CA GLU A 215 -13.23 1.83 14.79
C GLU A 215 -14.31 0.97 14.09
N GLU A 216 -14.13 0.67 12.80
CA GLU A 216 -15.07 -0.15 12.02
C GLU A 216 -14.65 -1.61 11.94
N THR A 217 -13.45 -1.94 12.40
CA THR A 217 -12.92 -3.29 12.34
C THR A 217 -13.61 -4.14 13.41
N PRO A 218 -14.05 -5.38 13.11
CA PRO A 218 -14.65 -6.23 14.12
C PRO A 218 -13.58 -6.48 15.19
N ASN A 219 -13.88 -6.13 16.43
CA ASN A 219 -13.16 -6.71 17.55
C ASN A 219 -13.95 -7.96 17.92
N PHE A 220 -13.40 -9.15 17.65
CA PHE A 220 -13.90 -10.34 18.31
C PHE A 220 -13.54 -10.22 19.78
N HIS A 221 -14.47 -9.66 20.56
CA HIS A 221 -14.44 -9.63 22.01
C HIS A 221 -15.38 -10.75 22.52
N GLY A 222 -14.93 -12.01 22.48
CA GLY A 222 -15.19 -12.90 23.61
C GLY A 222 -14.58 -12.34 24.91
N ASP A 223 -14.68 -13.08 26.00
CA ASP A 223 -14.20 -12.66 27.32
C ASP A 223 -12.73 -12.12 27.26
N PRO A 224 -12.44 -10.85 27.64
CA PRO A 224 -11.09 -10.25 27.62
C PRO A 224 -9.99 -11.06 28.32
N ASP A 225 -10.38 -12.03 29.15
CA ASP A 225 -9.51 -12.89 29.92
C ASP A 225 -9.22 -14.27 29.27
N ASP A 226 -9.83 -14.62 28.12
CA ASP A 226 -9.79 -15.98 27.53
C ASP A 226 -9.19 -16.02 26.11
N TYR A 227 -7.98 -15.47 25.93
CA TYR A 227 -7.27 -15.50 24.65
C TYR A 227 -5.82 -15.97 24.79
N ASP A 228 -5.64 -17.29 24.77
CA ASP A 228 -4.30 -17.91 24.69
C ASP A 228 -3.75 -17.96 23.25
N THR A 229 -4.46 -17.44 22.24
CA THR A 229 -4.09 -17.63 20.83
C THR A 229 -4.41 -16.43 19.93
N THR A 230 -3.73 -16.37 18.79
CA THR A 230 -3.74 -15.21 17.87
C THR A 230 -4.88 -15.24 16.85
N GLY A 231 -5.65 -16.32 16.78
CA GLY A 231 -6.64 -16.59 15.73
C GLY A 231 -6.02 -17.04 14.40
N ILE A 232 -4.70 -16.98 14.22
CA ILE A 232 -4.00 -17.40 12.98
C ILE A 232 -4.03 -18.91 12.81
N GLU A 233 -3.92 -19.66 13.91
CA GLU A 233 -4.03 -21.12 13.93
C GLU A 233 -5.37 -21.64 13.40
N ASN A 234 -6.41 -20.80 13.43
CA ASN A 234 -7.72 -21.11 12.85
C ASN A 234 -7.83 -20.77 11.35
N LEU A 235 -6.81 -20.15 10.76
CA LEU A 235 -6.80 -19.78 9.34
C LEU A 235 -6.45 -20.99 8.48
N ARG A 236 -7.31 -21.26 7.50
CA ARG A 236 -7.02 -22.20 6.42
C ARG A 236 -6.60 -21.44 5.18
N LEU A 237 -5.47 -21.85 4.60
CA LEU A 237 -5.01 -21.32 3.32
C LEU A 237 -6.06 -21.58 2.23
N LYS A 238 -6.34 -20.57 1.41
CA LYS A 238 -7.19 -20.77 0.24
C LYS A 238 -6.52 -21.75 -0.73
N PRO A 239 -7.26 -22.67 -1.37
CA PRO A 239 -6.68 -23.64 -2.30
C PRO A 239 -5.89 -23.00 -3.45
N THR A 240 -6.31 -21.81 -3.89
CA THR A 240 -5.68 -21.06 -4.99
C THR A 240 -4.45 -20.26 -4.58
N TRP A 241 -4.19 -20.10 -3.27
CA TRP A 241 -3.15 -19.21 -2.76
C TRP A 241 -1.77 -19.56 -3.31
N LYS A 242 -1.34 -20.83 -3.17
CA LYS A 242 -0.01 -21.29 -3.59
C LYS A 242 0.26 -20.98 -5.06
N TRP A 243 -0.71 -21.24 -5.92
CA TRP A 243 -0.59 -20.99 -7.35
C TRP A 243 -0.52 -19.48 -7.64
N ALA A 244 -1.42 -18.70 -7.03
CA ALA A 244 -1.45 -17.24 -7.20
C ALA A 244 -0.15 -16.57 -6.71
N THR A 245 0.37 -16.97 -5.55
CA THR A 245 1.64 -16.47 -5.00
C THR A 245 2.82 -16.80 -5.91
N ASN A 246 2.91 -18.02 -6.42
CA ASN A 246 4.01 -18.40 -7.31
C ASN A 246 3.95 -17.64 -8.65
N LEU A 247 2.75 -17.53 -9.25
CA LEU A 247 2.57 -16.82 -10.50
C LEU A 247 2.86 -15.32 -10.34
N PHE A 248 2.24 -14.69 -9.34
CA PHE A 248 2.40 -13.25 -9.12
C PHE A 248 3.83 -12.91 -8.69
N GLY A 249 4.46 -13.75 -7.85
CA GLY A 249 5.87 -13.62 -7.49
C GLY A 249 6.79 -13.72 -8.70
N ALA A 250 6.55 -14.68 -9.61
CA ALA A 250 7.32 -14.78 -10.85
C ALA A 250 7.15 -13.53 -11.73
N MET A 251 5.93 -13.01 -11.87
CA MET A 251 5.67 -11.76 -12.59
C MET A 251 6.42 -10.58 -11.96
N VAL A 252 6.45 -10.48 -10.63
CA VAL A 252 7.18 -9.43 -9.92
C VAL A 252 8.66 -9.49 -10.22
N ILE A 253 9.27 -10.67 -10.10
CA ILE A 253 10.70 -10.87 -10.37
C ILE A 253 11.03 -10.53 -11.83
N ILE A 254 10.24 -11.02 -12.78
CA ILE A 254 10.42 -10.75 -14.21
C ILE A 254 10.30 -9.26 -14.50
N GLY A 255 9.28 -8.58 -13.94
CA GLY A 255 9.07 -7.15 -14.11
C GLY A 255 10.24 -6.31 -13.57
N ILE A 256 10.71 -6.62 -12.35
CA ILE A 256 11.87 -5.96 -11.74
C ILE A 256 13.12 -6.17 -12.61
N ALA A 257 13.41 -7.42 -12.98
CA ALA A 257 14.58 -7.74 -13.79
C ALA A 257 14.53 -7.06 -15.17
N GLY A 258 13.36 -7.01 -15.80
CA GLY A 258 13.14 -6.36 -17.09
C GLY A 258 13.41 -4.85 -17.05
N VAL A 259 12.93 -4.20 -16.00
CA VAL A 259 13.11 -2.75 -15.79
C VAL A 259 14.55 -2.42 -15.46
N LEU A 260 15.21 -3.20 -14.60
CA LEU A 260 16.64 -3.05 -14.32
C LEU A 260 17.49 -3.28 -15.59
N ALA A 261 17.13 -4.27 -16.40
CA ALA A 261 17.80 -4.50 -17.67
C ALA A 261 17.60 -3.33 -18.66
N GLY A 262 16.38 -2.78 -18.73
CA GLY A 262 16.10 -1.63 -19.57
C GLY A 262 16.77 -0.35 -19.10
N SER A 263 16.89 -0.15 -17.79
CA SER A 263 17.48 1.06 -17.23
C SER A 263 18.98 1.18 -17.50
N MET A 264 19.70 0.06 -17.65
CA MET A 264 21.12 0.07 -18.05
C MET A 264 21.33 0.69 -19.44
N THR A 265 20.32 0.67 -20.29
CA THR A 265 20.35 1.27 -21.64
C THR A 265 19.64 2.63 -21.70
N TYR A 266 19.08 3.11 -20.59
CA TYR A 266 18.36 4.36 -20.53
C TYR A 266 19.33 5.54 -20.36
N GLY A 267 19.45 6.36 -21.40
CA GLY A 267 20.31 7.55 -21.40
C GLY A 267 19.74 8.78 -20.69
N GLY A 268 18.48 8.74 -20.23
CA GLY A 268 17.85 9.81 -19.45
C GLY A 268 17.49 11.07 -20.23
N TYR A 269 18.25 11.45 -21.26
CA TYR A 269 18.11 12.76 -21.90
C TYR A 269 18.64 12.76 -23.35
N PRO A 270 18.07 13.58 -24.26
CA PRO A 270 16.85 14.36 -24.09
C PRO A 270 15.61 13.47 -23.92
N ILE A 271 14.66 13.92 -23.10
CA ILE A 271 13.37 13.24 -22.97
C ILE A 271 12.65 13.38 -24.31
N PRO A 272 12.27 12.27 -24.99
CA PRO A 272 11.66 12.36 -26.31
C PRO A 272 10.32 13.11 -26.29
N GLU A 273 10.18 14.13 -27.13
CA GLU A 273 8.89 14.83 -27.32
C GLU A 273 7.92 14.01 -28.17
N THR A 274 8.42 13.02 -28.91
CA THR A 274 7.65 12.13 -29.79
C THR A 274 7.97 10.66 -29.48
N LEU A 275 7.07 9.76 -29.91
CA LEU A 275 7.27 8.32 -29.77
C LEU A 275 8.57 7.89 -30.44
N ALA A 276 9.50 7.35 -29.65
CA ALA A 276 10.78 6.88 -30.14
C ALA A 276 10.72 5.36 -30.33
N PHE A 277 10.53 4.90 -31.57
CA PHE A 277 10.69 3.49 -31.90
C PHE A 277 12.18 3.19 -32.03
N ASN A 278 12.75 2.57 -31.00
CA ASN A 278 14.10 2.02 -31.08
C ASN A 278 14.03 0.53 -31.46
N GLU A 279 15.14 -0.07 -31.91
CA GLU A 279 15.26 -1.52 -32.11
C GLU A 279 15.15 -2.23 -30.75
N GLY A 280 13.93 -2.41 -30.27
CA GLY A 280 13.62 -2.99 -28.97
C GLY A 280 13.89 -4.49 -28.95
N ASN A 281 14.52 -4.97 -27.88
CA ASN A 281 14.61 -6.40 -27.61
C ASN A 281 13.24 -6.91 -27.16
N ILE A 282 12.65 -7.85 -27.90
CA ILE A 282 11.33 -8.43 -27.59
C ILE A 282 11.22 -8.95 -26.15
N PHE A 283 12.30 -9.54 -25.61
CA PHE A 283 12.32 -10.05 -24.23
C PHE A 283 12.25 -8.90 -23.21
N ARG A 284 12.95 -7.80 -23.49
CA ARG A 284 12.87 -6.59 -22.66
C ARG A 284 11.48 -5.99 -22.70
N THR A 285 10.88 -5.89 -23.89
CA THR A 285 9.50 -5.42 -24.06
C THR A 285 8.53 -6.27 -23.24
N ILE A 286 8.59 -7.60 -23.36
CA ILE A 286 7.73 -8.50 -22.59
C ILE A 286 7.93 -8.31 -21.08
N ALA A 287 9.18 -8.28 -20.61
CA ALA A 287 9.49 -8.17 -19.20
C ALA A 287 8.99 -6.83 -18.59
N ILE A 288 9.20 -5.71 -19.28
CA ILE A 288 8.71 -4.40 -18.83
C ILE A 288 7.17 -4.36 -18.82
N ASN A 289 6.52 -4.95 -19.83
CA ASN A 289 5.06 -5.05 -19.87
C ASN A 289 4.50 -5.94 -18.75
N ILE A 290 5.19 -7.02 -18.37
CA ILE A 290 4.84 -7.81 -17.18
C ILE A 290 4.93 -6.95 -15.93
N GLY A 291 5.95 -6.11 -15.81
CA GLY A 291 6.07 -5.14 -14.71
C GLY A 291 4.89 -4.18 -14.64
N VAL A 292 4.48 -3.61 -15.79
CA VAL A 292 3.29 -2.74 -15.89
C VAL A 292 2.01 -3.50 -15.56
N LEU A 293 1.89 -4.77 -15.97
CA LEU A 293 0.75 -5.62 -15.61
C LEU A 293 0.65 -5.85 -14.09
N VAL A 294 1.77 -6.02 -13.40
CA VAL A 294 1.80 -6.11 -11.93
C VAL A 294 1.23 -4.82 -11.31
N LEU A 295 1.57 -3.65 -11.85
CA LEU A 295 0.99 -2.38 -11.37
C LEU A 295 -0.52 -2.31 -11.61
N PHE A 296 -1.01 -2.77 -12.78
CA PHE A 296 -2.45 -2.85 -13.05
C PHE A 296 -3.16 -3.77 -12.07
N ILE A 297 -2.58 -4.93 -11.75
CA ILE A 297 -3.10 -5.84 -10.73
C ILE A 297 -3.13 -5.13 -9.37
N GLY A 298 -2.08 -4.41 -9.00
CA GLY A 298 -2.04 -3.64 -7.76
C GLY A 298 -3.13 -2.56 -7.67
N LEU A 299 -3.33 -1.80 -8.74
CA LEU A 299 -4.41 -0.82 -8.83
C LEU A 299 -5.78 -1.49 -8.71
N ALA A 300 -5.99 -2.60 -9.42
CA ALA A 300 -7.23 -3.37 -9.36
C ALA A 300 -7.51 -3.91 -7.95
N LEU A 301 -6.48 -4.40 -7.24
CA LEU A 301 -6.60 -4.85 -5.86
C LEU A 301 -6.89 -3.70 -4.89
N SER A 302 -6.30 -2.52 -5.11
CA SER A 302 -6.60 -1.31 -4.34
C SER A 302 -8.07 -0.88 -4.51
N MET A 303 -8.58 -0.92 -5.74
CA MET A 303 -9.99 -0.68 -6.02
C MET A 303 -10.89 -1.75 -5.40
N TYR A 304 -10.50 -3.01 -5.50
CA TYR A 304 -11.23 -4.14 -4.91
C TYR A 304 -11.33 -4.03 -3.38
N GLY A 305 -10.23 -3.69 -2.70
CA GLY A 305 -10.21 -3.44 -1.25
C GLY A 305 -11.17 -2.31 -0.85
N ASN A 306 -11.21 -1.22 -1.61
CA ASN A 306 -12.18 -0.13 -1.40
C ASN A 306 -13.63 -0.57 -1.63
N ILE A 307 -13.91 -1.39 -2.64
CA ILE A 307 -15.26 -1.94 -2.88
C ILE A 307 -15.67 -2.85 -1.71
N LEU A 308 -14.77 -3.70 -1.22
CA LEU A 308 -15.03 -4.56 -0.07
C LEU A 308 -15.32 -3.75 1.19
N ARG A 309 -14.60 -2.64 1.40
CA ARG A 309 -14.86 -1.71 2.50
C ARG A 309 -16.29 -1.18 2.44
N VAL A 310 -16.71 -0.67 1.28
CA VAL A 310 -18.06 -0.11 1.10
C VAL A 310 -19.13 -1.18 1.33
N ARG A 311 -18.92 -2.41 0.82
CA ARG A 311 -19.85 -3.53 1.05
C ARG A 311 -19.96 -3.88 2.53
N TYR A 312 -18.83 -3.94 3.22
CA TYR A 312 -18.78 -4.23 4.64
C TYR A 312 -19.50 -3.16 5.48
N GLN A 313 -19.26 -1.87 5.17
CA GLN A 313 -19.95 -0.77 5.84
C GLN A 313 -21.47 -0.85 5.66
N ARG A 314 -21.94 -1.09 4.44
CA ARG A 314 -23.38 -1.28 4.15
C ARG A 314 -24.00 -2.47 4.89
N GLN A 315 -23.26 -3.58 5.01
CA GLN A 315 -23.73 -4.75 5.75
C GLN A 315 -23.88 -4.44 7.25
N ARG A 316 -22.95 -3.67 7.82
CA ARG A 316 -23.03 -3.25 9.22
C ARG A 316 -24.16 -2.28 9.49
N GLU A 317 -24.39 -1.33 8.58
CA GLU A 317 -25.53 -0.40 8.67
C GLU A 317 -26.85 -1.19 8.67
N ALA A 318 -27.03 -2.11 7.72
CA ALA A 318 -28.22 -2.96 7.65
C ALA A 318 -28.43 -3.86 8.89
N GLN A 319 -27.35 -4.38 9.49
CA GLN A 319 -27.43 -5.15 10.73
C GLN A 319 -27.76 -4.27 11.94
N GLY A 320 -27.23 -3.04 11.99
CA GLY A 320 -27.55 -2.06 13.01
C GLY A 320 -29.03 -1.68 13.00
N ASP A 321 -29.56 -1.42 11.81
CA ASP A 321 -30.98 -1.09 11.62
C ASP A 321 -31.90 -2.25 12.04
N GLN A 322 -31.59 -3.48 11.64
CA GLN A 322 -32.34 -4.68 12.07
C GLN A 322 -32.30 -4.90 13.59
N THR A 323 -31.14 -4.64 14.22
CA THR A 323 -31.00 -4.78 15.67
C THR A 323 -31.82 -3.70 16.39
N ALA A 324 -31.82 -2.47 15.89
CA ALA A 324 -32.62 -1.37 16.44
C ALA A 324 -34.12 -1.62 16.29
N GLU A 325 -34.58 -2.10 15.13
CA GLU A 325 -35.99 -2.49 14.90
C GLU A 325 -36.42 -3.62 15.83
N SER A 326 -35.59 -4.66 15.99
CA SER A 326 -35.91 -5.78 16.90
C SER A 326 -35.94 -5.39 18.38
N GLN A 327 -35.14 -4.40 18.80
CA GLN A 327 -35.19 -3.87 20.15
C GLN A 327 -36.43 -3.00 20.36
N GLN A 328 -36.82 -2.22 19.35
CA GLN A 328 -38.00 -1.36 19.39
C GLN A 328 -39.30 -2.17 19.46
N GLU A 329 -39.46 -3.22 18.63
CA GLU A 329 -40.58 -4.17 18.70
C GLU A 329 -40.65 -4.90 20.06
N GLY A 330 -39.51 -5.22 20.67
CA GLY A 330 -39.46 -5.82 22.01
C GLY A 330 -39.99 -4.87 23.10
N THR A 331 -39.61 -3.60 23.06
CA THR A 331 -40.13 -2.57 23.99
C THR A 331 -41.62 -2.27 23.81
N ASP A 332 -42.11 -2.23 22.56
CA ASP A 332 -43.53 -1.97 22.29
C ASP A 332 -44.41 -3.17 22.69
N ALA A 333 -43.91 -4.40 22.51
CA ALA A 333 -44.60 -5.61 22.98
C ALA A 333 -44.68 -5.66 24.53
N ASP A 334 -43.63 -5.28 25.24
CA ASP A 334 -43.65 -5.20 26.71
C ASP A 334 -44.55 -4.05 27.22
N ALA A 335 -44.63 -2.93 26.50
CA ALA A 335 -45.53 -1.82 26.83
C ALA A 335 -47.01 -2.19 26.68
N ASP A 336 -47.37 -2.96 25.64
CA ASP A 336 -48.73 -3.47 25.44
C ASP A 336 -49.13 -4.52 26.48
N VAL A 337 -48.18 -5.34 26.96
CA VAL A 337 -48.42 -6.29 28.07
C VAL A 337 -48.68 -5.55 29.39
N ILE A 338 -47.94 -4.47 29.66
CA ILE A 338 -48.14 -3.64 30.87
C ILE A 338 -49.47 -2.85 30.81
N ALA A 339 -49.91 -2.42 29.62
CA ALA A 339 -51.19 -1.76 29.43
C ALA A 339 -52.39 -2.73 29.53
N ALA A 340 -52.22 -4.00 29.18
CA ALA A 340 -53.24 -5.04 29.29
C ALA A 340 -53.45 -5.56 30.73
N ASP A 341 -52.45 -5.43 31.61
CA ASP A 341 -52.52 -5.83 33.03
C ASP A 341 -52.91 -4.65 33.96
N GLY A 342 -53.49 -3.60 33.39
CA GLY A 342 -53.99 -2.42 34.08
C GLY A 342 -55.19 -2.70 34.99
N GLY A 343 -54.91 -3.25 36.18
CA GLY A 343 -55.47 -2.78 37.44
C GLY A 343 -56.91 -3.20 37.79
N GLU A 344 -57.10 -4.46 38.19
CA GLU A 344 -58.08 -4.78 39.24
C GLU A 344 -57.38 -4.82 40.60
N THR A 345 -57.20 -3.65 41.21
CA THR A 345 -56.92 -3.56 42.65
C THR A 345 -58.25 -3.62 43.41
N GLN A 346 -58.50 -4.74 44.10
CA GLN A 346 -59.44 -4.83 45.21
C GLN A 346 -58.87 -4.22 46.49
#